data_AF-A0A919LHU4-F1
#
_entry.id   AF-A0A919LHU4-F1
#
_cell.length_a   1.000
_cell.length_b   1.000
_cell.length_c   1.000
_cell.angle_alpha   90.00
_cell.angle_beta   90.00
_cell.angle_gamma   90.00
#
_symmetry.space_group_name_H-M   'P 1'
#
loop_
_entity.id
_entity.type
_entity.pdbx_description
1 polymer ?
#
loop_
_entity_poly.entity_id
_entity_poly.type
_entity_poly.pdbx_seq_one_letter_code
_entity_poly.pdbx_strand_id
1 'polypeptide(L)' 'MTQPKCGAPLEPSGRCRRPAMVGHSRCYQHRGKWTAYGMAREQRKAAQARLRAQRRKA' A
#
# COMPACT_ATOMS: atom_id res chain seq x y z
N MET A 1 23.56 -0.20 -16.48
CA MET A 1 22.20 -0.62 -16.09
C MET A 1 21.58 0.45 -15.20
N THR A 2 20.62 1.23 -15.69
CA THR A 2 20.00 2.30 -14.90
C THR A 2 18.75 1.75 -14.22
N GLN A 3 18.74 1.68 -12.88
CA GLN A 3 17.59 1.21 -12.12
C GLN A 3 16.42 2.21 -12.28
N PRO A 4 15.21 1.77 -12.69
CA PRO A 4 14.10 2.69 -12.94
C PRO A 4 13.68 3.40 -11.65
N LYS A 5 13.22 4.65 -11.75
CA LYS A 5 12.72 5.40 -10.58
C LYS A 5 11.30 4.94 -10.22
N CYS A 6 10.97 4.97 -8.93
CA CYS A 6 9.70 4.50 -8.39
C CYS A 6 8.46 5.23 -8.94
N GLY A 7 8.53 6.54 -9.13
CA GLY A 7 7.47 7.34 -9.74
C GLY A 7 6.16 7.44 -8.93
N ALA A 8 6.06 6.84 -7.75
CA ALA A 8 4.84 6.85 -6.94
C ALA A 8 4.43 8.29 -6.56
N PRO A 9 3.13 8.63 -6.61
CA PRO A 9 2.65 9.94 -6.21
C PRO A 9 2.91 10.17 -4.71
N LEU A 10 3.53 11.30 -4.39
CA LEU A 10 3.69 11.83 -3.03
C LEU A 10 2.77 13.05 -2.92
N GLU A 11 1.85 13.04 -1.96
CA GLU A 11 1.09 14.24 -1.58
C GLU A 11 2.02 15.19 -0.79
N PRO A 12 1.95 16.53 -0.99
CA PRO A 12 0.95 17.30 -1.74
C PRO A 12 1.23 17.48 -3.25
N SER A 13 2.47 17.36 -3.72
CA SER A 13 2.79 17.35 -5.16
C SER A 13 4.21 16.83 -5.41
N GLY A 14 4.34 15.58 -5.83
CA GLY A 14 5.64 15.01 -6.16
C GLY A 14 5.56 13.59 -6.70
N ARG A 15 6.62 13.16 -7.39
CA ARG A 15 6.84 11.76 -7.75
C ARG A 15 8.06 11.23 -7.01
N CYS A 16 7.95 10.01 -6.48
CA CYS A 16 9.03 9.36 -5.79
C CYS A 16 10.23 9.17 -6.73
N ARG A 17 11.37 9.79 -6.40
CA ARG A 17 12.61 9.70 -7.18
C ARG A 17 13.52 8.55 -6.76
N ARG A 18 13.18 7.83 -5.68
CA ARG A 18 13.95 6.66 -5.22
C ARG A 18 14.00 5.60 -6.32
N PRO A 19 15.10 4.86 -6.44
CA PRO A 19 15.16 3.75 -7.37
C PRO A 19 14.15 2.67 -6.96
N ALA A 20 13.52 2.07 -7.96
CA ALA A 20 12.68 0.91 -7.80
C ALA A 20 13.57 -0.29 -7.48
N MET A 21 13.07 -1.22 -6.68
CA MET A 21 13.86 -2.41 -6.37
C MET A 21 14.03 -3.29 -7.61
N VAL A 22 15.09 -4.07 -7.65
CA VAL A 22 15.31 -5.06 -8.73
C VAL A 22 14.07 -5.96 -8.83
N GLY A 23 13.50 -6.07 -10.04
CA GLY A 23 12.28 -6.84 -10.30
C GLY A 23 10.96 -6.16 -9.89
N HIS A 24 10.97 -4.91 -9.43
CA HIS A 24 9.77 -4.17 -9.05
C HIS A 24 9.70 -2.80 -9.71
N SER A 25 8.48 -2.31 -9.99
CA SER A 25 8.26 -0.96 -10.53
C SER A 25 8.31 0.15 -9.45
N ARG A 26 8.35 -0.21 -8.16
CA ARG A 26 8.27 0.74 -7.03
C ARG A 26 9.41 0.52 -6.01
N CYS A 27 9.76 1.55 -5.25
CA CYS A 27 10.77 1.49 -4.20
C CYS A 27 10.24 0.83 -2.91
N TYR A 28 11.11 0.54 -1.96
CA TYR A 28 10.75 -0.15 -0.70
C TYR A 28 9.64 0.53 0.11
N GLN A 29 9.53 1.86 0.04
CA GLN A 29 8.46 2.62 0.71
C GLN A 29 7.12 2.55 -0.01
N HIS A 30 7.14 2.42 -1.34
CA HIS A 30 5.94 2.42 -2.19
C HIS A 30 5.63 1.04 -2.76
N ARG A 31 6.37 0.00 -2.35
CA ARG A 31 5.95 -1.39 -2.51
C ARG A 31 4.75 -1.54 -1.59
N GLY A 32 3.58 -1.17 -2.11
CA GLY A 32 2.32 -1.15 -1.37
C GLY A 32 2.09 -2.48 -0.66
N LYS A 33 1.08 -2.53 0.20
CA LYS A 33 0.79 -3.70 1.03
C LYS A 33 0.15 -4.85 0.24
N TRP A 34 0.82 -5.30 -0.82
CA TRP A 34 0.43 -6.41 -1.70
C TRP A 34 1.00 -7.75 -1.24
N THR A 35 1.68 -7.82 -0.10
CA THR A 35 1.90 -9.13 0.51
C THR A 35 0.52 -9.73 0.81
N ALA A 36 0.29 -10.99 0.45
CA ALA A 36 -0.98 -11.67 0.71
C ALA A 36 -1.40 -11.52 2.18
N TYR A 37 -0.43 -11.57 3.09
CA TYR A 37 -0.60 -11.29 4.51
C TYR A 37 -1.08 -9.86 4.80
N GLY A 38 -0.47 -8.86 4.15
CA GLY A 38 -0.84 -7.46 4.29
C GLY A 38 -2.28 -7.19 3.83
N MET A 39 -2.67 -7.75 2.69
CA MET A 39 -4.05 -7.65 2.19
C MET A 39 -5.05 -8.38 3.10
N ALA A 40 -4.69 -9.57 3.59
CA ALA A 40 -5.54 -10.32 4.52
C ALA A 40 -5.77 -9.57 5.84
N ARG A 41 -4.73 -8.90 6.37
CA ARG A 41 -4.83 -8.09 7.59
C ARG A 41 -5.78 -6.91 7.43
N GLU A 42 -5.69 -6.18 6.31
CA GLU A 42 -6.58 -5.04 6.03
C GLU A 42 -8.03 -5.51 5.80
N GLN A 43 -8.24 -6.63 5.08
CA GLN A 43 -9.57 -7.22 4.92
C GLN A 43 -10.18 -7.64 6.26
N ARG A 44 -9.42 -8.29 7.14
CA ARG A 44 -9.88 -8.63 8.50
C ARG A 44 -10.23 -7.39 9.31
N LYS A 45 -9.43 -6.33 9.23
CA LYS A 45 -9.70 -5.06 9.91
C LYS A 45 -10.96 -4.38 9.38
N ALA A 46 -11.14 -4.37 8.06
CA ALA A 46 -12.34 -3.84 7.41
C ALA A 46 -13.58 -4.66 7.77
N ALA A 47 -13.51 -6.00 7.78
CA ALA A 47 -14.60 -6.86 8.21
C ALA A 47 -14.97 -6.62 9.69
N GLN A 48 -13.97 -6.52 10.57
CA GLN A 48 -14.21 -6.20 11.98
C GLN A 48 -14.82 -4.80 12.17
N ALA A 49 -14.36 -3.80 11.41
CA ALA A 49 -14.93 -2.46 11.43
C ALA A 49 -16.40 -2.48 10.97
N ARG A 50 -16.72 -3.22 9.91
CA ARG A 50 -18.11 -3.42 9.44
C ARG A 50 -18.99 -4.09 10.49
N LEU A 51 -18.50 -5.12 11.17
CA LEU A 51 -19.22 -5.79 12.25
C LEU A 51 -19.45 -4.84 13.44
N ARG A 52 -18.44 -4.07 13.85
CA ARG A 52 -18.59 -3.06 14.92
C ARG A 52 -19.60 -1.98 14.56
N ALA A 53 -19.60 -1.52 13.31
CA ALA A 53 -20.58 -0.56 12.82
C ALA A 53 -21.99 -1.14 12.83
N GLN A 54 -22.17 -2.40 12.45
CA GLN A 54 -23.46 -3.10 12.55
C GLN A 54 -23.93 -3.21 14.01
N ARG A 55 -23.04 -3.60 14.93
CA ARG A 55 -23.35 -3.69 16.37
C ARG A 55 -23.68 -2.35 17.03
N ARG A 56 -23.17 -1.23 16.50
CA ARG A 56 -23.52 0.12 16.97
C ARG A 56 -24.87 0.62 16.47
N LYS A 57 -25.43 -0.02 15.44
CA LYS A 57 -26.72 0.35 14.82
C LYS A 57 -27.89 -0.50 15.33
N ALA A 58 -27.60 -1.59 16.05
CA ALA A 58 -28.58 -2.42 16.76
C ALA A 58 -28.68 -1.94 18.20
#